data_AF-A0A6L7QHH9-F1
#
_entry.id   AF-A0A6L7QHH9-F1
#
_cell.length_a   1.000
_cell.length_b   1.000
_cell.length_c   1.000
_cell.angle_alpha   90.00
_cell.angle_beta   90.00
_cell.angle_gamma   90.00
#
_symmetry.space_group_name_H-M   'P 1'
#
loop_
_entity.id
_entity.type
_entity.pdbx_description
1 polymer ?
#
loop_
_entity_poly.entity_id
_entity_poly.type
_entity_poly.pdbx_seq_one_letter_code
_entity_poly.pdbx_strand_id
1 'polypeptide(L)'
;MIRQGPWKLYKYHDDTPPALFNLADDPGEWNDLGSDSAYADLRQNLLDQLYADWDPEQVAQCSAELMRDMQVLTTWGQAVQPLHEDTLPVEDAEDVVRC
;
A
#
# COMPACT_ATOMS: atom_id res chain seq x y z
N MET A 1 -8.22 1.65 0.36
CA MET A 1 -8.93 2.20 -0.83
C MET A 1 -10.25 1.50 -0.93
N ILE A 2 -11.32 2.23 -1.24
CA ILE A 2 -12.68 1.71 -1.41
C ILE A 2 -13.26 2.20 -2.73
N ARG A 3 -14.08 1.36 -3.37
CA ARG A 3 -14.82 1.69 -4.59
C ARG A 3 -16.30 1.39 -4.39
N GLN A 4 -17.15 2.39 -4.62
CA GLN A 4 -18.60 2.25 -4.51
C GLN A 4 -19.30 3.00 -5.65
N GLY A 5 -19.94 2.25 -6.54
CA GLY A 5 -20.53 2.82 -7.75
C GLY A 5 -19.48 3.55 -8.60
N PRO A 6 -19.73 4.82 -9.00
CA PRO A 6 -18.75 5.60 -9.76
C PRO A 6 -17.63 6.15 -8.89
N TRP A 7 -17.72 6.07 -7.56
CA TRP A 7 -16.79 6.73 -6.66
C TRP A 7 -15.62 5.83 -6.28
N LYS A 8 -14.42 6.42 -6.27
CA LYS A 8 -13.19 5.82 -5.74
C LYS A 8 -12.63 6.75 -4.68
N LEU A 9 -12.39 6.21 -3.48
CA LEU A 9 -11.68 6.92 -2.41
C LEU A 9 -10.46 6.11 -1.98
N TYR A 10 -9.31 6.77 -1.85
CA TYR A 10 -8.17 6.19 -1.16
C TYR A 10 -7.63 7.13 -0.09
N LYS A 11 -7.07 6.52 0.95
CA LYS A 11 -6.52 7.18 2.13
C LYS A 11 -5.30 6.40 2.58
N TYR A 12 -4.19 7.09 2.76
CA TYR A 12 -3.01 6.54 3.43
C TYR A 12 -3.24 6.45 4.93
N HIS A 13 -2.50 5.58 5.61
CA HIS A 13 -2.63 5.37 7.05
C HIS A 13 -2.25 6.60 7.91
N ASP A 14 -1.48 7.54 7.35
CA ASP A 14 -0.96 8.74 8.01
C ASP A 14 -1.96 9.93 7.95
N ASP A 15 -1.50 11.17 8.12
CA ASP A 15 -2.33 12.38 8.06
C ASP A 15 -2.59 12.90 6.63
N THR A 16 -2.15 12.18 5.58
CA THR A 16 -2.36 12.62 4.20
C THR A 16 -3.86 12.73 3.91
N PRO A 17 -4.37 13.84 3.34
CA PRO A 17 -5.78 13.96 2.99
C PRO A 17 -6.26 12.80 2.10
N PRO A 18 -7.50 12.32 2.29
CA PRO A 18 -8.08 11.35 1.36
C PRO A 18 -8.20 11.97 -0.03
N ALA A 19 -8.03 11.15 -1.07
CA ALA A 19 -8.32 11.52 -2.44
C ALA A 19 -9.65 10.87 -2.87
N LEU A 20 -10.49 11.62 -3.59
CA LEU A 20 -11.83 11.20 -4.01
C LEU A 20 -12.04 11.52 -5.49
N PHE A 21 -12.46 10.52 -6.25
CA PHE A 21 -12.71 10.65 -7.70
C PHE A 21 -14.06 10.06 -8.08
N ASN A 22 -14.73 10.70 -9.05
CA ASN A 22 -15.86 10.12 -9.77
C ASN A 22 -15.33 9.52 -11.08
N LEU A 23 -15.18 8.21 -11.14
CA LEU A 23 -14.62 7.50 -12.29
C LEU A 23 -15.55 7.47 -13.51
N ALA A 24 -16.83 7.83 -13.38
CA ALA A 24 -17.73 7.94 -14.53
C ALA A 24 -17.47 9.25 -15.29
N ASP A 25 -17.26 10.34 -14.56
CA ASP A 25 -16.99 11.67 -15.15
C ASP A 25 -15.49 11.92 -15.36
N ASP A 26 -14.64 11.27 -14.56
CA ASP A 26 -13.19 11.39 -14.58
C ASP A 26 -12.50 10.01 -14.48
N PRO A 27 -12.51 9.22 -15.58
CA PRO A 27 -11.83 7.92 -15.61
C PRO A 27 -10.32 8.00 -15.42
N GLY A 28 -9.74 9.19 -15.63
CA GLY A 28 -8.31 9.44 -15.53
C GLY A 28 -7.84 9.77 -14.12
N GLU A 29 -8.75 10.06 -13.18
CA GLU A 29 -8.44 10.51 -11.82
C GLU A 29 -7.64 11.84 -11.82
N TRP A 30 -7.99 12.76 -12.71
CA TRP A 30 -7.29 14.04 -12.88
C TRP A 30 -7.80 15.14 -11.92
N ASN A 31 -9.02 14.98 -11.43
CA ASN A 31 -9.72 15.96 -10.59
C ASN A 31 -10.01 15.36 -9.21
N ASP A 32 -9.14 15.63 -8.26
CA ASP A 32 -9.34 15.22 -6.88
C ASP A 32 -10.39 16.09 -6.18
N LEU A 33 -11.49 15.46 -5.76
CA LEU A 33 -12.59 16.05 -5.00
C LEU A 33 -12.43 15.82 -3.48
N GLY A 34 -11.30 15.23 -3.07
CA GLY A 34 -11.04 14.77 -1.71
C GLY A 34 -10.99 15.88 -0.66
N SER A 35 -10.78 17.13 -1.06
CA SER A 35 -10.81 18.31 -0.17
C SER A 35 -12.04 19.20 -0.35
N ASP A 36 -12.90 18.92 -1.33
CA ASP A 36 -14.07 19.74 -1.63
C ASP A 36 -15.19 19.52 -0.59
N SER A 37 -15.69 20.61 -0.01
CA SER A 37 -16.72 20.58 1.02
C SER A 37 -18.07 20.11 0.50
N ALA A 38 -18.34 20.26 -0.80
CA ALA A 38 -19.56 19.75 -1.43
C ALA A 38 -19.67 18.21 -1.34
N TYR A 39 -18.54 17.52 -1.18
CA TYR A 39 -18.47 16.05 -1.09
C TYR A 39 -18.13 15.57 0.33
N ALA A 40 -18.20 16.43 1.34
CA ALA A 40 -17.80 16.08 2.71
C ALA A 40 -18.56 14.87 3.28
N ASP A 41 -19.88 14.81 3.09
CA ASP A 41 -20.72 13.72 3.59
C ASP A 41 -20.43 12.39 2.87
N LEU A 42 -20.28 12.43 1.54
CA LEU A 42 -19.92 11.26 0.74
C LEU A 42 -18.54 10.74 1.13
N ARG A 43 -17.56 11.63 1.29
CA ARG A 43 -16.21 11.31 1.72
C ARG A 43 -16.22 10.64 3.09
N GLN A 44 -16.96 11.19 4.05
CA GLN A 44 -17.05 10.60 5.38
C GLN A 44 -17.70 9.22 5.35
N ASN A 45 -18.80 9.06 4.60
CA ASN A 45 -19.47 7.77 4.47
C ASN A 45 -18.56 6.68 3.85
N LEU A 46 -17.76 7.03 2.83
CA LEU A 46 -16.79 6.12 2.24
C LEU A 46 -15.62 5.81 3.16
N LEU A 47 -15.16 6.79 3.96
CA LEU A 47 -14.14 6.55 4.98
C LEU A 47 -14.64 5.63 6.08
N ASP A 48 -15.87 5.83 6.57
CA ASP A 48 -16.48 4.98 7.59
C ASP A 48 -16.60 3.53 7.10
N GLN A 49 -17.02 3.34 5.84
CA GLN A 49 -17.04 2.01 5.21
C GLN A 49 -15.64 1.43 5.01
N LEU A 50 -14.66 2.24 4.60
CA LEU A 50 -13.28 1.79 4.45
C LEU A 50 -12.73 1.29 5.79
N TYR A 51 -12.95 2.03 6.87
CA TYR A 51 -12.44 1.70 8.20
C TYR A 51 -13.27 0.64 8.96
N ALA A 52 -14.45 0.26 8.44
CA ALA A 52 -15.25 -0.80 9.06
C ALA A 52 -14.54 -2.16 9.04
N ASP A 53 -13.85 -2.47 7.95
CA ASP A 53 -13.17 -3.76 7.74
C ASP A 53 -11.63 -3.63 7.64
N TRP A 54 -11.09 -2.41 7.73
CA TRP A 54 -9.67 -2.15 7.60
C TRP A 54 -9.17 -1.18 8.68
N ASP A 55 -8.30 -1.68 9.55
CA ASP A 55 -7.60 -0.87 10.56
C ASP A 55 -6.17 -0.55 10.09
N PRO A 56 -5.85 0.72 9.78
CA PRO A 56 -4.51 1.13 9.36
C PRO A 56 -3.41 0.83 10.39
N GLU A 57 -3.72 0.99 11.68
CA GLU A 57 -2.74 0.86 12.76
C GLU A 57 -2.38 -0.61 12.98
N GLN A 58 -3.40 -1.49 12.95
CA GLN A 58 -3.18 -2.93 12.99
C GLN A 58 -2.30 -3.39 11.81
N VAL A 59 -2.58 -2.92 10.60
CA VAL A 59 -1.77 -3.28 9.42
C VAL A 59 -0.34 -2.77 9.53
N ALA A 60 -0.14 -1.56 10.05
CA ALA A 60 1.20 -1.02 10.28
C ALA A 60 1.99 -1.86 11.29
N GLN A 61 1.36 -2.28 12.38
CA GLN A 61 1.98 -3.15 13.40
C GLN A 61 2.36 -4.52 12.82
N CYS A 62 1.43 -5.20 12.15
CA CYS A 62 1.70 -6.49 11.50
C CYS A 62 2.83 -6.37 10.46
N SER A 63 2.84 -5.28 9.68
CA SER A 63 3.91 -5.02 8.71
C SER A 63 5.28 -4.87 9.41
N ALA A 64 5.34 -4.12 10.53
CA ALA A 64 6.57 -3.93 11.29
C ALA A 64 7.10 -5.25 11.88
N GLU A 65 6.22 -6.14 12.34
CA GLU A 65 6.57 -7.47 12.82
C GLU A 65 7.15 -8.34 11.70
N LEU A 66 6.47 -8.40 10.55
CA LEU A 66 6.97 -9.13 9.38
C LEU A 66 8.32 -8.59 8.89
N MET A 67 8.50 -7.27 8.89
CA MET A 67 9.79 -6.65 8.54
C MET A 67 10.90 -7.04 9.52
N ARG A 68 10.61 -7.09 10.83
CA ARG A 68 11.57 -7.52 11.85
C ARG A 68 11.99 -8.97 11.63
N ASP A 69 11.03 -9.87 11.38
CA ASP A 69 11.30 -11.29 11.16
C ASP A 69 12.12 -11.50 9.88
N MET A 70 11.75 -10.80 8.80
CA MET A 70 12.50 -10.79 7.56
C MET A 70 13.94 -10.31 7.74
N GLN A 71 14.17 -9.31 8.60
CA GLN A 71 15.51 -8.82 8.90
C GLN A 71 16.38 -9.90 9.58
N VAL A 72 15.81 -10.67 10.51
CA VAL A 72 16.51 -11.79 11.16
C VAL A 72 16.89 -12.85 10.13
N LEU A 73 15.93 -13.28 9.30
CA LEU A 73 16.17 -14.28 8.25
C LEU A 73 17.20 -13.81 7.24
N THR A 74 17.14 -12.53 6.83
CA THR A 74 18.09 -11.94 5.88
C THR A 74 19.50 -11.91 6.46
N THR A 75 19.64 -11.48 7.71
CA THR A 75 20.94 -11.41 8.41
C THR A 75 21.54 -12.81 8.57
N TRP A 76 20.73 -13.79 8.96
CA TRP A 76 21.15 -15.19 9.05
C TRP A 76 21.56 -15.73 7.67
N GLY A 77 20.76 -15.50 6.62
CA GLY A 77 21.04 -15.97 5.27
C GLY A 77 22.34 -15.41 4.70
N GLN A 78 22.61 -14.12 4.94
CA GLN A 78 23.86 -13.47 4.54
C GLN A 78 25.08 -14.02 5.29
N ALA A 79 24.95 -14.30 6.58
CA ALA A 79 26.05 -14.78 7.40
C ALA A 79 26.37 -16.27 7.18
N VAL A 80 25.34 -17.10 7.00
CA VAL A 80 25.48 -18.56 6.95
C VAL A 80 25.61 -19.08 5.53
N GLN A 81 25.02 -18.39 4.54
CA GLN A 81 24.97 -18.83 3.13
C GLN A 81 24.69 -20.35 3.02
N PRO A 82 23.55 -20.82 3.59
CA PRO A 82 23.28 -22.24 3.70
C PRO A 82 23.25 -22.91 2.33
N LEU A 83 24.05 -23.95 2.16
CA LEU A 83 24.02 -24.79 0.97
C LEU A 83 22.80 -25.72 1.04
N HIS A 84 21.89 -25.60 0.09
CA HIS A 84 20.78 -26.52 -0.10
C HIS A 84 20.89 -27.16 -1.49
N GLU A 85 20.42 -28.39 -1.65
CA GLU A 85 20.46 -29.09 -2.96
C GLU A 85 19.67 -28.35 -4.06
N ASP A 86 18.64 -27.62 -3.65
CA ASP A 86 17.82 -26.76 -4.52
C ASP A 86 18.35 -25.31 -4.67
N THR A 87 19.46 -24.96 -4.02
CA THR A 87 20.05 -23.63 -4.18
C THR A 87 20.66 -23.51 -5.57
N LEU A 88 19.94 -22.85 -6.49
CA LEU A 88 20.48 -22.50 -7.79
C LEU A 88 21.46 -21.33 -7.64
N PRO A 89 22.65 -21.40 -8.25
CA PRO A 89 23.54 -20.26 -8.31
C PRO A 89 22.82 -19.15 -9.09
N VAL A 90 22.63 -18.00 -8.44
CA VAL A 90 22.24 -16.78 -9.14
C VAL A 90 23.54 -16.23 -9.72
N GLU A 91 23.69 -16.31 -11.04
CA GLU A 91 24.78 -15.62 -11.73
C GLU A 91 24.68 -14.12 -11.42
N ASP A 92 25.83 -13.43 -11.30
CA ASP A 92 25.89 -11.95 -11.23
C ASP A 92 25.42 -11.36 -12.57
N ALA A 93 24.12 -11.48 -12.83
CA ALA A 93 23.47 -10.99 -14.03
C ALA A 93 23.05 -9.54 -13.79
N GLU A 94 24.00 -8.67 -14.12
CA GLU A 94 23.87 -7.25 -14.44
C GLU A 94 23.74 -6.27 -13.27
N ASP A 95 24.80 -5.46 -13.10
CA ASP A 95 24.69 -4.10 -12.59
C ASP A 95 23.53 -3.42 -13.32
N VAL A 96 22.45 -3.13 -12.59
CA VAL A 96 21.40 -2.24 -13.09
C VAL A 96 22.05 -0.88 -13.32
N VAL A 97 22.51 -0.63 -14.55
CA VAL A 97 22.98 0.69 -14.98
C VAL A 97 21.77 1.60 -14.86
N ARG A 98 21.73 2.38 -13.79
CA ARG A 98 20.77 3.48 -13.64
C ARG A 98 21.06 4.48 -14.77
N CYS A 99 20.20 4.49 -15.78
CA CYS A 99 20.12 5.55 -16.77
C CYS A 99 19.73 6.88 -16.13
#